data_AF-A0A916XTF3-F1
#
_entry.id   AF-A0A916XTF3-F1
#
_cell.length_a   1.000
_cell.length_b   1.000
_cell.length_c   1.000
_cell.angle_alpha   90.00
_cell.angle_beta   90.00
_cell.angle_gamma   90.00
#
_symmetry.space_group_name_H-M   'P 1'
#
loop_
_entity.id
_entity.type
_entity.pdbx_description
1 polymer ?
#
loop_
_entity_poly.entity_id
_entity_poly.type
_entity_poly.pdbx_seq_one_letter_code
_entity_poly.pdbx_strand_id
1 'polypeptide(L)'
;MAGPNFRVGVVVERRPSSSPWATHAFRVVAIVPEAADMADGHVLGTEGDAAMLYAGSADVEFHRVETGNYRDNLATGEAMLWVTLSIEDTAAGIRLLSVTADPAEGEAMTEAGGLMVDVAPMPSEIAERLADFVRTHHVERVFRKRKRE
;
A
#
# COMPACT_ATOMS: atom_id res chain seq x y z
N MET A 1 -0.30 -18.28 12.75
CA MET A 1 1.16 -18.11 12.55
C MET A 1 1.27 -16.88 11.69
N ALA A 2 1.69 -15.76 12.28
CA ALA A 2 1.88 -14.53 11.52
C ALA A 2 2.88 -14.82 10.39
N GLY A 3 2.55 -14.40 9.17
CA GLY A 3 3.49 -14.46 8.06
C GLY A 3 4.71 -13.57 8.36
N PRO A 4 5.77 -13.65 7.55
CA PRO A 4 6.84 -12.67 7.65
C PRO A 4 6.23 -11.26 7.50
N ASN A 5 6.36 -10.43 8.53
CA ASN A 5 6.04 -9.01 8.44
C ASN A 5 7.30 -8.25 8.01
N PHE A 6 7.13 -7.22 7.21
CA PHE A 6 8.17 -6.24 6.94
C PHE A 6 7.55 -4.86 7.08
N ARG A 7 8.26 -4.00 7.80
CA ARG A 7 7.78 -2.66 8.11
C ARG A 7 8.31 -1.70 7.08
N VAL A 8 7.40 -1.04 6.37
CA VAL A 8 7.72 -0.08 5.31
C VAL A 8 7.41 1.33 5.75
N GLY A 9 8.18 2.28 5.23
CA GLY A 9 7.81 3.70 5.27
C GLY A 9 7.01 4.07 4.02
N VAL A 10 6.06 4.98 4.17
CA VAL A 10 5.29 5.52 3.04
C VAL A 10 5.61 7.00 2.88
N VAL A 11 5.93 7.40 1.65
CA VAL A 11 6.13 8.81 1.30
C VAL A 11 4.96 9.27 0.44
N VAL A 12 4.38 10.39 0.83
CA VAL A 12 3.27 11.04 0.14
C VAL A 12 3.70 12.43 -0.29
N GLU A 13 3.39 12.75 -1.54
CA GLU A 13 3.44 14.11 -2.05
C GLU A 13 2.11 14.80 -1.75
N ARG A 14 2.17 15.99 -1.16
CA ARG A 14 1.03 16.88 -0.93
C ARG A 14 1.17 18.12 -1.79
N ARG A 15 0.17 18.42 -2.62
CA ARG A 15 0.07 19.65 -3.42
C ARG A 15 -1.18 20.45 -3.07
N PRO A 16 -1.19 21.79 -3.25
CA PRO A 16 -2.41 22.57 -3.23
C PRO A 16 -3.42 22.03 -4.26
N SER A 17 -4.68 21.97 -3.86
CA SER A 17 -5.77 21.57 -4.75
C SER A 17 -6.56 22.80 -5.20
N SER A 18 -6.94 22.82 -6.47
CA SER A 18 -7.84 23.83 -7.04
C SER A 18 -9.34 23.48 -6.85
N SER A 19 -9.62 22.32 -6.24
CA SER A 19 -10.99 21.86 -5.96
C SER A 19 -11.63 22.66 -4.82
N PRO A 20 -12.92 23.04 -4.92
CA PRO A 20 -13.66 23.65 -3.81
C PRO A 20 -13.81 22.74 -2.58
N TRP A 21 -13.60 21.44 -2.74
CA TRP A 21 -13.89 20.42 -1.72
C TRP A 21 -12.67 20.00 -0.91
N ALA A 22 -11.47 20.32 -1.38
CA ALA A 22 -10.23 19.92 -0.73
C ALA A 22 -9.15 20.97 -0.96
N THR A 23 -8.47 21.37 0.12
CA THR A 23 -7.35 22.33 0.08
C THR A 23 -6.08 21.72 -0.49
N HIS A 24 -5.93 20.40 -0.37
CA HIS A 24 -4.77 19.66 -0.84
C HIS A 24 -5.18 18.42 -1.62
N ALA A 25 -4.33 18.04 -2.58
CA ALA A 25 -4.32 16.73 -3.22
C ALA A 25 -3.10 15.96 -2.73
N PHE A 26 -3.26 14.65 -2.55
CA PHE A 26 -2.21 13.76 -2.09
C PHE A 26 -1.93 12.71 -3.15
N ARG A 27 -0.70 12.19 -3.18
CA ARG A 27 -0.28 11.07 -4.02
C ARG A 27 0.81 10.28 -3.30
N VAL A 28 0.71 8.96 -3.29
CA VAL A 28 1.81 8.11 -2.81
C VAL A 28 2.90 8.07 -3.88
N VAL A 29 4.13 8.38 -3.46
CA VAL A 29 5.26 8.57 -4.38
C VAL A 29 6.42 7.62 -4.12
N ALA A 30 6.53 7.07 -2.92
CA ALA A 30 7.51 6.03 -2.65
C ALA A 30 7.10 5.13 -1.49
N ILE A 31 7.54 3.87 -1.58
CA ILE A 31 7.62 2.93 -0.47
C ILE A 31 9.09 2.81 -0.11
N VAL A 32 9.42 3.08 1.15
CA VAL A 32 10.76 2.95 1.70
C VAL A 32 10.88 1.57 2.34
N PRO A 33 11.71 0.66 1.79
CA PRO A 33 12.11 -0.55 2.49
C PRO A 33 12.77 -0.17 3.80
N GLU A 34 12.45 -0.88 4.88
CA GLU A 34 12.88 -0.55 6.25
C GLU A 34 12.41 0.85 6.68
N ALA A 35 11.27 0.88 7.38
CA ALA A 35 10.73 2.11 7.91
C ALA A 35 11.78 2.90 8.74
N ALA A 36 11.98 4.17 8.38
CA ALA A 36 12.79 5.09 9.15
C ALA A 36 12.15 5.36 10.53
N ASP A 37 12.98 5.60 11.54
CA ASP A 37 12.53 6.13 12.84
C ASP A 37 12.22 7.63 12.69
N MET A 38 11.02 7.89 12.14
CA MET A 38 10.56 9.22 11.78
C MET A 38 9.09 9.37 12.16
N ALA A 39 8.73 10.55 12.65
CA ALA A 39 7.35 10.85 13.02
C ALA A 39 6.43 10.92 11.79
N ASP A 40 5.20 10.43 11.95
CA ASP A 40 4.15 10.56 10.94
C ASP A 40 3.91 12.04 10.58
N GLY A 41 3.77 12.32 9.30
CA GLY A 41 3.59 13.67 8.76
C GLY A 41 4.87 14.50 8.68
N HIS A 42 6.05 13.94 8.98
CA HIS A 42 7.31 14.68 8.88
C HIS A 42 7.58 15.15 7.44
N VAL A 43 7.94 16.43 7.27
CA VAL A 43 8.25 16.99 5.95
C VAL A 43 9.68 16.63 5.56
N LEU A 44 9.82 15.83 4.51
CA LEU A 44 11.12 15.41 3.94
C LEU A 44 11.74 16.51 3.08
N GLY A 45 10.91 17.34 2.46
CA GLY A 45 11.34 18.43 1.60
C GLY A 45 10.19 19.07 0.86
N THR A 46 10.48 20.16 0.17
CA THR A 46 9.52 20.92 -0.65
C THR A 46 10.09 21.17 -2.03
N GLU A 47 9.28 20.97 -3.07
CA GLU A 47 9.62 21.26 -4.45
C GLU A 47 8.50 22.09 -5.07
N GLY A 48 8.78 23.37 -5.35
CA GLY A 48 7.76 24.31 -5.79
C GLY A 48 6.65 24.47 -4.73
N ASP A 49 5.42 24.14 -5.11
CA ASP A 49 4.25 24.13 -4.22
C ASP A 49 3.98 22.75 -3.60
N ALA A 50 4.75 21.72 -3.96
CA ALA A 50 4.61 20.37 -3.42
C ALA A 50 5.46 20.18 -2.15
N ALA A 51 4.93 19.44 -1.19
CA ALA A 51 5.67 18.96 -0.03
C ALA A 51 5.72 17.43 -0.03
N MET A 52 6.89 16.87 0.20
CA MET A 52 7.09 15.43 0.40
C MET A 52 7.00 15.15 1.89
N LEU A 53 6.08 14.26 2.27
CA LEU A 53 5.78 13.91 3.65
C LEU A 53 6.09 12.43 3.88
N TYR A 54 6.72 12.13 5.00
CA TYR A 54 6.71 10.77 5.55
C TYR A 54 5.34 10.52 6.15
N ALA A 55 4.47 9.80 5.45
CA ALA A 55 3.09 9.55 5.88
C ALA A 55 3.02 8.66 7.13
N GLY A 56 4.06 7.86 7.36
CA GLY A 56 4.22 6.99 8.50
C GLY A 56 4.81 5.64 8.10
N SER A 57 4.79 4.69 9.04
CA SER A 57 5.14 3.30 8.78
C SER A 57 3.97 2.36 8.93
N ALA A 58 3.96 1.27 8.15
CA ALA A 58 3.03 0.18 8.31
C ALA A 58 3.73 -1.17 8.19
N ASP A 59 3.23 -2.16 8.91
CA ASP A 59 3.59 -3.55 8.68
C ASP A 59 2.81 -4.07 7.47
N VAL A 60 3.50 -4.75 6.56
CA VAL A 60 2.87 -5.49 5.48
C VAL A 60 2.94 -6.97 5.82
N GLU A 61 1.76 -7.59 5.94
CA GLU A 61 1.62 -9.00 6.29
C GLU A 61 1.29 -9.83 5.05
N PHE A 62 1.83 -11.05 5.00
CA PHE A 62 1.50 -12.02 3.94
C PHE A 62 0.65 -13.17 4.49
N HIS A 63 -0.49 -13.40 3.86
CA HIS A 63 -1.44 -14.44 4.23
C HIS A 63 -1.46 -15.57 3.19
N ARG A 64 -1.41 -16.82 3.67
CA ARG A 64 -1.34 -18.01 2.79
C ARG A 64 -2.56 -18.14 1.87
N VAL A 65 -3.71 -17.64 2.31
CA VAL A 65 -4.97 -17.71 1.57
C VAL A 65 -5.00 -16.78 0.36
N GLU A 66 -4.13 -15.77 0.33
CA GLU A 66 -4.04 -14.72 -0.69
C GLU A 66 -2.89 -14.97 -1.69
N THR A 67 -2.17 -16.09 -1.57
CA THR A 67 -1.03 -16.42 -2.44
C THR A 67 -1.34 -16.42 -3.93
N GLY A 68 -2.61 -16.66 -4.32
CA GLY A 68 -3.06 -16.50 -5.71
C GLY A 68 -3.00 -15.04 -6.17
N ASN A 69 -3.52 -14.11 -5.35
CA ASN A 69 -3.53 -12.69 -5.64
C ASN A 69 -2.10 -12.13 -5.68
N TYR A 70 -1.24 -12.56 -4.75
CA TYR A 70 0.18 -12.18 -4.74
C TYR A 70 0.93 -12.65 -6.00
N ARG A 71 0.70 -13.90 -6.43
CA ARG A 71 1.31 -14.44 -7.65
C ARG A 71 0.87 -13.61 -8.87
N ASP A 72 -0.41 -13.27 -8.95
CA ASP A 72 -0.95 -12.52 -10.08
C ASP A 72 -0.42 -11.08 -10.08
N ASN A 73 -0.30 -10.45 -8.90
CA ASN A 73 0.36 -9.15 -8.71
C ASN A 73 1.84 -9.20 -9.14
N LEU A 74 2.60 -10.23 -8.76
CA LEU A 74 3.99 -10.41 -9.19
C LEU A 74 4.13 -10.64 -10.70
N ALA A 75 3.12 -11.24 -11.34
CA ALA A 75 3.14 -11.57 -12.76
C ALA A 75 2.86 -10.38 -13.70
N THR A 76 2.47 -9.22 -13.18
CA THR A 76 2.18 -8.01 -13.98
C THR A 76 3.44 -7.40 -14.61
N GLY A 77 4.64 -7.74 -14.09
CA GLY A 77 5.92 -7.16 -14.50
C GLY A 77 6.31 -5.91 -13.69
N GLU A 78 5.35 -5.29 -13.00
CA GLU A 78 5.56 -4.22 -12.03
C GLU A 78 4.61 -4.47 -10.84
N ALA A 79 5.10 -5.22 -9.85
CA ALA A 79 4.31 -5.54 -8.67
C ALA A 79 4.02 -4.26 -7.88
N MET A 80 2.81 -4.14 -7.36
CA MET A 80 2.35 -2.93 -6.66
C MET A 80 2.00 -3.23 -5.21
N LEU A 81 2.07 -2.19 -4.38
CA LEU A 81 1.49 -2.15 -3.04
C LEU A 81 0.34 -1.15 -3.02
N TRP A 82 -0.75 -1.51 -2.36
CA TRP A 82 -1.88 -0.63 -2.10
C TRP A 82 -1.67 0.05 -0.75
N VAL A 83 -1.78 1.36 -0.75
CA VAL A 83 -1.62 2.20 0.43
C VAL A 83 -2.96 2.85 0.72
N THR A 84 -3.45 2.68 1.93
CA THR A 84 -4.69 3.30 2.39
C THR A 84 -4.37 4.43 3.37
N LEU A 85 -4.90 5.61 3.07
CA LEU A 85 -4.78 6.82 3.88
C LEU A 85 -6.18 7.29 4.30
N SER A 86 -6.30 7.87 5.49
CA SER A 86 -7.43 8.75 5.81
C SER A 86 -7.04 10.21 5.58
N ILE A 87 -7.98 11.00 5.06
CA ILE A 87 -7.83 12.46 5.02
C ILE A 87 -8.27 13.02 6.37
N GLU A 88 -7.44 13.85 7.00
CA GLU A 88 -7.66 14.34 8.36
C GLU A 88 -7.46 15.85 8.48
N ASP A 89 -8.07 16.47 9.48
CA ASP A 89 -7.87 17.88 9.82
C ASP A 89 -6.64 18.03 10.75
N THR A 90 -5.47 17.69 10.20
CA THR A 90 -4.17 17.80 10.89
C THR A 90 -3.18 18.60 10.04
N ALA A 91 -2.04 18.98 10.62
CA ALA A 91 -1.00 19.69 9.88
C ALA A 91 -0.46 18.90 8.68
N ALA A 92 -0.42 17.56 8.76
CA ALA A 92 -0.06 16.69 7.64
C ALA A 92 -1.21 16.57 6.63
N GLY A 93 -2.46 16.54 7.12
CA GLY A 93 -3.69 16.41 6.34
C GLY A 93 -4.05 14.97 6.00
N ILE A 94 -3.23 14.01 6.44
CA ILE A 94 -3.41 12.57 6.21
C ILE A 94 -2.96 11.77 7.43
N ARG A 95 -3.43 10.52 7.51
CA ARG A 95 -2.85 9.46 8.33
C ARG A 95 -2.76 8.16 7.54
N LEU A 96 -1.63 7.47 7.66
CA LEU A 96 -1.45 6.13 7.09
C LEU A 96 -2.27 5.10 7.88
N LEU A 97 -3.06 4.29 7.20
CA LEU A 97 -3.88 3.25 7.82
C LEU A 97 -3.31 1.85 7.60
N SER A 98 -2.96 1.52 6.35
CA SER A 98 -2.45 0.20 5.99
C SER A 98 -1.69 0.22 4.67
N VAL A 99 -0.86 -0.81 4.49
CA VAL A 99 -0.22 -1.14 3.22
C VAL A 99 -0.39 -2.64 2.97
N THR A 100 -0.86 -3.03 1.79
CA THR A 100 -1.07 -4.44 1.43
C THR A 100 -0.49 -4.78 0.06
N ALA A 101 -0.05 -6.04 -0.08
CA ALA A 101 0.36 -6.62 -1.35
C ALA A 101 -0.79 -7.37 -2.05
N ASP A 102 -1.95 -7.51 -1.39
CA ASP A 102 -3.14 -8.10 -1.99
C ASP A 102 -3.94 -7.05 -2.77
N PRO A 103 -4.01 -7.14 -4.12
CA PRO A 103 -4.88 -6.27 -4.92
C PRO A 103 -6.33 -6.28 -4.46
N ALA A 104 -6.88 -7.44 -4.08
CA ALA A 104 -8.29 -7.57 -3.72
C ALA A 104 -8.60 -6.86 -2.39
N GLU A 105 -7.70 -6.95 -1.41
CA GLU A 105 -7.81 -6.22 -0.15
C GLU A 105 -7.70 -4.71 -0.39
N GLY A 106 -6.70 -4.28 -1.17
CA GLY A 106 -6.49 -2.87 -1.48
C GLY A 106 -7.66 -2.25 -2.23
N GLU A 107 -8.20 -2.94 -3.22
CA GLU A 107 -9.38 -2.50 -3.98
C GLU A 107 -10.63 -2.39 -3.09
N ALA A 108 -10.84 -3.32 -2.15
CA ALA A 108 -11.98 -3.27 -1.23
C ALA A 108 -11.97 -2.00 -0.36
N MET A 109 -10.78 -1.45 -0.05
CA MET A 109 -10.66 -0.21 0.72
C MET A 109 -11.15 1.03 -0.05
N THR A 110 -11.24 0.98 -1.39
CA THR A 110 -11.77 2.09 -2.21
C THR A 110 -13.28 2.31 -2.02
N GLU A 111 -14.01 1.28 -1.59
CA GLU A 111 -15.44 1.36 -1.33
C GLU A 111 -15.76 2.04 0.00
N ALA A 112 -14.77 2.18 0.89
CA ALA A 112 -14.93 2.85 2.16
C ALA A 112 -14.88 4.38 2.00
N GLY A 113 -16.00 5.04 2.32
CA GLY A 113 -16.09 6.49 2.27
C GLY A 113 -15.08 7.16 3.20
N GLY A 114 -14.41 8.22 2.70
CA GLY A 114 -13.44 9.00 3.47
C GLY A 114 -12.02 8.43 3.49
N LEU A 115 -11.78 7.30 2.81
CA LEU A 115 -10.44 6.78 2.58
C LEU A 115 -9.93 7.20 1.20
N MET A 116 -8.62 7.39 1.13
CA MET A 116 -7.88 7.51 -0.11
C MET A 116 -7.04 6.25 -0.26
N VAL A 117 -7.19 5.56 -1.38
CA VAL A 117 -6.33 4.43 -1.74
C VAL A 117 -5.50 4.85 -2.95
N ASP A 118 -4.19 4.64 -2.85
CA ASP A 118 -3.26 4.83 -3.96
C ASP A 118 -2.37 3.60 -4.08
N VAL A 119 -1.72 3.45 -5.23
CA VAL A 119 -0.80 2.33 -5.51
C VAL A 119 0.60 2.85 -5.74
N ALA A 120 1.59 2.12 -5.23
CA ALA A 120 3.00 2.43 -5.43
C ALA A 120 3.78 1.19 -5.85
N PRO A 121 4.82 1.34 -6.69
CA PRO A 121 5.68 0.23 -7.06
C PRO A 121 6.26 -0.46 -5.84
N MET A 122 6.17 -1.78 -5.82
CA MET A 122 6.73 -2.63 -4.78
C MET A 122 8.26 -2.64 -4.90
N PRO A 123 9.00 -2.27 -3.85
CA PRO A 123 10.46 -2.39 -3.87
C PRO A 123 10.91 -3.83 -4.10
N SER A 124 12.03 -4.01 -4.82
CA SER A 124 12.49 -5.33 -5.26
C SER A 124 12.71 -6.32 -4.11
N GLU A 125 13.24 -5.85 -2.98
CA GLU A 125 13.42 -6.67 -1.77
C GLU A 125 12.11 -7.25 -1.26
N ILE A 126 11.03 -6.47 -1.30
CA ILE A 126 9.69 -6.90 -0.88
C ILE A 126 9.13 -7.89 -1.88
N ALA A 127 9.30 -7.62 -3.18
CA ALA A 127 8.85 -8.50 -4.25
C ALA A 127 9.54 -9.87 -4.19
N GLU A 128 10.84 -9.90 -3.90
CA GLU A 128 11.60 -11.15 -3.70
C GLU A 128 11.07 -11.95 -2.51
N ARG A 129 10.82 -11.31 -1.37
CA ARG A 129 10.23 -11.98 -0.18
C ARG A 129 8.82 -12.48 -0.45
N LEU A 130 8.01 -11.71 -1.18
CA LEU A 130 6.67 -12.13 -1.59
C LEU A 130 6.72 -13.32 -2.53
N ALA A 131 7.64 -13.31 -3.50
CA ALA A 131 7.84 -14.43 -4.43
C ALA A 131 8.27 -15.71 -3.70
N ASP A 132 9.17 -15.60 -2.71
CA ASP A 132 9.58 -16.71 -1.86
C ASP A 132 8.43 -17.24 -0.99
N PHE A 133 7.62 -16.34 -0.44
CA PHE A 133 6.41 -16.70 0.32
C PHE A 133 5.41 -17.45 -0.56
N VAL A 134 5.13 -16.94 -1.76
CA VAL A 134 4.27 -17.59 -2.76
C VAL A 134 4.85 -18.95 -3.14
N ARG A 135 6.13 -19.06 -3.48
CA ARG A 135 6.76 -20.35 -3.84
C ARG A 135 6.65 -21.40 -2.72
N THR A 136 6.72 -20.96 -1.47
CA THR A 136 6.69 -21.85 -0.29
C THR A 136 5.27 -22.28 0.09
N HIS A 137 4.28 -21.40 -0.10
CA HIS A 137 2.93 -21.59 0.45
C HIS A 137 1.82 -21.71 -0.58
N HIS A 138 2.08 -21.33 -1.83
CA HIS A 138 1.08 -21.43 -2.88
C HIS A 138 0.84 -22.90 -3.22
N VAL A 139 -0.40 -23.33 -3.01
CA VAL A 139 -0.90 -24.61 -3.50
C VAL A 139 -1.92 -24.27 -4.57
N GLU A 140 -1.68 -24.70 -5.80
CA GLU A 140 -2.60 -24.47 -6.90
C GLU A 140 -3.94 -25.16 -6.59
N ARG A 141 -4.93 -24.35 -6.22
CA ARG A 141 -6.28 -24.84 -5.97
C ARG A 141 -6.98 -24.95 -7.31
N VAL A 142 -7.00 -26.16 -7.85
CA VAL A 142 -7.83 -26.49 -9.01
C VAL A 142 -9.28 -26.18 -8.62
N PHE A 143 -9.82 -25.08 -9.15
CA PHE A 143 -11.16 -24.63 -8.83
C PHE A 143 -12.17 -25.63 -9.41
N ARG A 144 -12.59 -26.60 -8.58
CA ARG A 144 -13.64 -27.54 -8.98
C ARG A 144 -14.97 -26.80 -8.93
N LYS A 145 -15.35 -26.24 -10.09
CA LYS A 145 -16.68 -25.65 -10.33
C LYS A 145 -17.74 -26.64 -9.83
N ARG A 146 -18.37 -26.36 -8.69
CA ARG A 146 -19.51 -27.15 -8.22
C ARG A 146 -20.64 -26.90 -9.22
N LYS A 147 -21.01 -27.94 -9.99
CA LYS A 147 -22.29 -27.94 -10.68
C LYS A 147 -23.36 -27.79 -9.59
N ARG A 148 -24.13 -26.72 -9.66
CA ARG A 148 -25.41 -26.65 -8.94
C ARG A 148 -26.31 -27.70 -9.58
N GLU A 149 -26.78 -28.65 -8.78
CA GLU A 149 -28.00 -29.40 -9.08
C GLU A 149 -29.22 -28.51 -8.84
#